data_AF-A0AAE3IWQ8-F1
#
_entry.id   AF-A0AAE3IWQ8-F1
#
_cell.length_a   1.000
_cell.length_b   1.000
_cell.length_c   1.000
_cell.angle_alpha   90.00
_cell.angle_beta   90.00
_cell.angle_gamma   90.00
#
_symmetry.space_group_name_H-M   'P 1'
#
loop_
_entity.id
_entity.type
_entity.pdbx_description
1 polymer ?
#
loop_
_entity_poly.entity_id
_entity_poly.type
_entity_poly.pdbx_seq_one_letter_code
_entity_poly.pdbx_strand_id
1 'polypeptide(L)'
;MPRKVTPINETVDNEATAEIKEKSEVENLSRMLAEVLKYLSDDEVEVIDIEYLLNHTEGLKEWWEQYRENNRKEMEEEIKKSLSKLSLPVLEKLMEQIKDNQA
;
A
#
# COMPACT_ATOMS: atom_id res chain seq x y z
N MET A 1 -46.42 38.90 15.28
CA MET A 1 -45.04 39.22 14.85
C MET A 1 -44.47 38.03 14.09
N PRO A 2 -43.93 38.19 12.88
CA PRO A 2 -43.36 37.07 12.14
C PRO A 2 -41.94 36.79 12.66
N ARG A 3 -41.64 35.54 13.01
CA ARG A 3 -40.29 35.13 13.40
C ARG A 3 -39.41 35.01 12.17
N LYS A 4 -38.29 35.73 12.20
CA LYS A 4 -37.22 35.71 11.20
C LYS A 4 -36.52 34.34 11.29
N VAL A 5 -36.62 33.52 10.25
CA VAL A 5 -35.82 32.30 10.12
C VAL A 5 -34.40 32.69 9.70
N THR A 6 -33.44 32.38 10.55
CA THR A 6 -32.01 32.45 10.24
C THR A 6 -31.62 31.16 9.50
N PRO A 7 -30.92 31.22 8.36
CA PRO A 7 -30.37 30.01 7.75
C PRO A 7 -29.20 29.53 8.62
N ILE A 8 -29.27 28.28 9.06
CA ILE A 8 -28.15 27.56 9.67
C ILE A 8 -27.18 27.25 8.53
N ASN A 9 -25.98 27.81 8.63
CA ASN A 9 -24.86 27.53 7.75
C ASN A 9 -24.34 26.13 8.10
N GLU A 10 -24.60 25.14 7.25
CA GLU A 10 -24.05 23.79 7.35
C GLU A 10 -22.54 23.84 7.10
N THR A 11 -21.76 23.82 8.18
CA THR A 11 -20.31 23.54 8.16
C THR A 11 -20.05 22.25 8.94
N VAL A 12 -20.69 21.14 8.55
CA VAL A 12 -20.54 19.83 9.20
C VAL A 12 -20.50 18.71 8.16
N ASP A 13 -19.54 18.74 7.22
CA ASP A 13 -19.46 17.67 6.20
C ASP A 13 -18.06 17.08 5.98
N ASN A 14 -17.00 17.61 6.60
CA ASN A 14 -15.63 17.14 6.30
C ASN A 14 -15.11 16.04 7.24
N GLU A 15 -15.57 15.97 8.50
CA GLU A 15 -15.07 14.97 9.45
C GLU A 15 -15.84 13.63 9.35
N ALA A 16 -17.16 13.69 9.16
CA ALA A 16 -18.00 12.49 9.01
C ALA A 16 -17.69 11.71 7.72
N THR A 17 -17.29 12.37 6.64
CA THR A 17 -16.93 11.71 5.37
C THR A 17 -15.57 11.00 5.42
N ALA A 18 -14.65 11.44 6.26
CA ALA A 18 -13.35 10.80 6.43
C ALA A 18 -13.47 9.47 7.21
N GLU A 19 -14.22 9.46 8.31
CA GLU A 19 -14.45 8.23 9.11
C GLU A 19 -15.19 7.14 8.33
N ILE A 20 -16.12 7.53 7.44
CA ILE A 20 -16.86 6.59 6.58
C ILE A 20 -15.93 5.97 5.53
N LYS A 21 -14.98 6.74 4.99
CA LYS A 21 -13.99 6.24 4.03
C LYS A 21 -13.01 5.27 4.68
N GLU A 22 -12.50 5.57 5.88
CA GLU A 22 -11.58 4.68 6.58
C GLU A 22 -12.24 3.35 6.96
N LYS A 23 -13.50 3.36 7.43
CA LYS A 23 -14.24 2.12 7.70
C LYS A 23 -14.42 1.26 6.44
N SER A 24 -14.74 1.91 5.32
CA SER A 24 -14.88 1.23 4.02
C SER A 24 -13.59 0.58 3.55
N GLU A 25 -12.44 1.23 3.76
CA GLU A 25 -11.14 0.68 3.38
C GLU A 25 -10.74 -0.54 4.24
N VAL A 26 -10.97 -0.47 5.55
CA VAL A 26 -10.74 -1.60 6.47
C VAL A 26 -11.63 -2.79 6.13
N GLU A 27 -12.90 -2.55 5.78
CA GLU A 27 -13.82 -3.59 5.33
C GLU A 27 -13.35 -4.23 4.01
N ASN A 28 -12.88 -3.43 3.05
CA ASN A 28 -12.35 -3.93 1.78
C ASN A 28 -11.08 -4.77 1.98
N LEU A 29 -10.15 -4.34 2.84
CA LEU A 29 -8.96 -5.10 3.20
C LEU A 29 -9.32 -6.42 3.90
N SER A 30 -10.28 -6.37 4.82
CA SER A 30 -10.78 -7.56 5.52
C SER A 30 -11.41 -8.57 4.56
N ARG A 31 -12.15 -8.09 3.55
CA ARG A 31 -12.73 -8.92 2.48
C ARG A 31 -11.64 -9.56 1.63
N MET A 32 -10.65 -8.77 1.17
CA MET A 32 -9.53 -9.30 0.37
C MET A 32 -8.75 -10.35 1.16
N LEU A 33 -8.47 -10.12 2.45
CA LEU A 33 -7.82 -11.08 3.32
C LEU A 33 -8.63 -12.38 3.46
N ALA A 34 -9.96 -12.28 3.63
CA ALA A 34 -10.82 -13.45 3.72
C ALA A 34 -10.79 -14.30 2.44
N GLU A 35 -10.78 -13.67 1.26
CA GLU A 35 -10.68 -14.37 -0.03
C GLU A 35 -9.34 -15.08 -0.21
N VAL A 36 -8.23 -14.41 0.15
CA VAL A 36 -6.89 -15.02 0.12
C VAL A 36 -6.80 -16.20 1.09
N LEU A 37 -7.27 -16.03 2.33
CA LEU A 37 -7.25 -17.10 3.33
C LEU A 37 -8.12 -18.29 2.92
N LYS A 38 -9.27 -18.03 2.27
CA LYS A 38 -10.13 -19.07 1.73
C LYS A 38 -9.39 -19.92 0.69
N TYR A 39 -8.66 -19.28 -0.23
CA TYR A 39 -7.84 -20.00 -1.20
C TYR A 39 -6.71 -20.80 -0.53
N LEU A 40 -6.02 -20.22 0.46
CA LEU A 40 -4.94 -20.90 1.17
C LEU A 40 -5.42 -22.03 2.09
N SER A 41 -6.69 -22.01 2.50
CA SER A 41 -7.30 -23.08 3.30
C SER A 41 -7.82 -24.25 2.45
N ASP A 42 -7.72 -24.16 1.13
CA ASP A 42 -8.09 -25.24 0.24
C ASP A 42 -6.97 -26.31 0.25
N ASP A 43 -7.27 -27.44 0.89
CA ASP A 43 -6.32 -28.56 1.04
C ASP A 43 -5.91 -29.19 -0.31
N GLU A 44 -6.61 -28.88 -1.41
CA GLU A 44 -6.22 -29.29 -2.78
C GLU A 44 -5.10 -28.40 -3.37
N VAL A 45 -4.84 -27.23 -2.80
CA VAL A 45 -3.81 -26.29 -3.28
C VAL A 45 -2.45 -26.68 -2.71
N GLU A 46 -1.72 -27.53 -3.45
CA GLU A 46 -0.35 -27.90 -3.09
C GLU A 46 0.68 -26.80 -3.41
N VAL A 47 0.41 -25.98 -4.43
CA VAL A 47 1.28 -24.88 -4.86
C VAL A 47 0.44 -23.62 -5.00
N ILE A 48 0.85 -22.57 -4.28
CA ILE A 48 0.18 -21.28 -4.33
C ILE A 48 0.42 -20.65 -5.71
N ASP A 49 -0.66 -20.46 -6.46
CA ASP A 49 -0.66 -19.67 -7.67
C ASP A 49 -0.97 -18.20 -7.33
N ILE A 50 0.08 -17.39 -7.32
CA ILE A 50 -0.03 -15.96 -7.02
C ILE A 50 -0.79 -15.22 -8.11
N GLU A 51 -0.66 -15.61 -9.39
CA GLU A 51 -1.38 -14.95 -10.47
C GLU A 51 -2.89 -15.23 -10.37
N TYR A 52 -3.25 -16.46 -10.00
CA TYR A 52 -4.64 -16.80 -9.70
C TYR A 52 -5.19 -15.93 -8.56
N LEU A 53 -4.49 -15.84 -7.42
CA LEU A 53 -4.90 -15.01 -6.28
C LEU A 53 -5.11 -13.54 -6.67
N LEU A 54 -4.16 -12.94 -7.38
CA LEU A 54 -4.25 -11.53 -7.80
C LEU A 54 -5.41 -11.28 -8.77
N ASN A 55 -5.78 -12.27 -9.59
CA ASN A 55 -6.86 -12.15 -10.57
C ASN A 55 -8.24 -12.53 -10.02
N HIS A 56 -8.31 -13.33 -8.94
CA HIS A 56 -9.58 -13.83 -8.37
C HIS A 56 -9.96 -13.15 -7.05
N THR A 57 -9.11 -12.27 -6.52
CA THR A 57 -9.42 -11.41 -5.38
C THR A 57 -9.57 -9.96 -5.84
N GLU A 58 -10.78 -9.42 -5.74
CA GLU A 58 -11.10 -8.07 -6.22
C GLU A 58 -10.32 -7.01 -5.44
N GLY A 59 -9.57 -6.15 -6.14
CA GLY A 59 -8.78 -5.06 -5.56
C GLY A 59 -7.38 -5.47 -5.08
N LEU A 60 -7.08 -6.78 -4.98
CA LEU A 60 -5.79 -7.25 -4.44
C LEU A 60 -4.61 -6.87 -5.32
N LYS A 61 -4.78 -6.94 -6.64
CA LYS A 61 -3.74 -6.56 -7.61
C LYS A 61 -3.35 -5.09 -7.51
N GLU A 62 -4.34 -4.20 -7.49
CA GLU A 62 -4.13 -2.76 -7.41
C GLU A 62 -3.50 -2.38 -6.06
N TRP A 63 -4.01 -2.95 -4.98
CA TRP A 63 -3.43 -2.78 -3.65
C TRP A 63 -1.97 -3.25 -3.59
N TRP A 64 -1.67 -4.42 -4.19
CA TRP A 64 -0.32 -4.97 -4.23
C TRP A 64 0.66 -4.13 -5.05
N GLU A 65 0.21 -3.56 -6.18
CA GLU A 65 1.01 -2.63 -6.98
C GLU A 65 1.35 -1.36 -6.20
N GLN A 66 0.37 -0.77 -5.52
CA GLN A 66 0.57 0.41 -4.67
C GLN A 66 1.52 0.12 -3.50
N TYR A 67 1.34 -1.03 -2.84
CA TYR A 67 2.22 -1.44 -1.75
C TYR A 67 3.67 -1.60 -2.22
N ARG A 68 3.92 -2.26 -3.36
CA ARG A 68 5.27 -2.40 -3.92
C ARG A 68 5.89 -1.06 -4.28
N GLU A 69 5.11 -0.16 -4.85
CA GLU A 69 5.57 1.19 -5.20
C GLU A 69 5.99 1.98 -3.95
N ASN A 70 5.17 1.95 -2.89
CA ASN A 70 5.45 2.64 -1.63
C ASN A 70 6.68 2.04 -0.95
N ASN A 71 6.75 0.72 -0.85
CA ASN A 71 7.90 0.04 -0.26
C ASN A 71 9.19 0.32 -1.05
N ARG A 72 9.14 0.39 -2.39
CA ARG A 72 10.31 0.80 -3.19
C ARG A 72 10.79 2.20 -2.80
N LYS A 73 9.88 3.15 -2.64
CA LYS A 73 10.22 4.52 -2.24
C LYS A 73 10.83 4.57 -0.84
N GLU A 74 10.22 3.90 0.12
CA GLU A 74 10.76 3.80 1.49
C GLU A 74 12.17 3.21 1.48
N MET A 75 12.35 2.11 0.74
CA MET A 75 13.65 1.47 0.60
C MET A 75 14.68 2.37 -0.10
N GLU A 76 14.29 3.10 -1.15
CA GLU A 76 15.17 4.08 -1.80
C GLU A 76 15.62 5.19 -0.84
N GLU A 77 14.73 5.69 0.00
CA GLU A 77 15.05 6.70 1.01
C GLU A 77 16.01 6.15 2.08
N GLU A 78 15.77 4.94 2.56
CA GLU A 78 16.65 4.25 3.51
C GLU A 78 18.03 4.00 2.92
N ILE A 79 18.10 3.59 1.64
CA ILE A 79 19.35 3.40 0.91
C ILE A 79 20.07 4.74 0.80
N LYS A 80 19.41 5.82 0.36
CA LYS A 80 20.03 7.16 0.27
C LYS A 80 20.59 7.61 1.62
N LYS A 81 19.84 7.40 2.70
CA LYS A 81 20.24 7.74 4.07
C LYS A 81 21.41 6.88 4.58
N SER A 82 21.52 5.64 4.13
CA SER A 82 22.60 4.74 4.49
C SER A 82 23.86 5.03 3.68
N LEU A 83 23.71 5.29 2.38
CA LEU A 83 24.79 5.66 1.47
C LEU A 83 25.42 7.01 1.83
N SER A 84 24.63 7.98 2.30
CA SER A 84 25.16 9.30 2.73
C SER A 84 26.08 9.21 3.95
N LYS A 85 26.05 8.10 4.69
CA LYS A 85 26.93 7.85 5.85
C LYS A 85 28.21 7.10 5.48
N LEU A 86 28.33 6.60 4.25
CA LEU A 86 29.51 5.89 3.77
C LEU A 86 30.59 6.88 3.31
N SER A 87 31.85 6.48 3.43
CA SER A 87 32.97 7.23 2.89
C SER A 87 33.10 7.02 1.38
N LEU A 88 33.62 8.02 0.66
CA LEU A 88 33.89 7.96 -0.78
C LEU A 88 34.56 6.66 -1.27
N PRO A 89 35.65 6.14 -0.67
CA PRO A 89 36.29 4.92 -1.15
C PRO A 89 35.40 3.67 -0.99
N VAL A 90 34.50 3.66 -0.01
CA VAL A 90 33.53 2.55 0.17
C VAL A 90 32.42 2.66 -0.87
N LEU A 91 31.96 3.87 -1.18
CA LEU A 91 31.00 4.14 -2.26
C LEU A 91 31.55 3.75 -3.64
N GLU A 92 32.81 4.07 -3.93
CA GLU A 92 33.48 3.69 -5.19
C GLU A 92 33.56 2.17 -5.36
N LYS A 93 33.96 1.45 -4.30
CA LYS A 93 33.98 -0.01 -4.30
C LYS A 93 32.59 -0.62 -4.52
N LEU A 94 31.56 -0.03 -3.92
CA LEU A 94 30.16 -0.43 -4.12
C LEU A 94 29.71 -0.23 -5.56
N MET A 95 30.08 0.90 -6.19
CA MET A 95 29.78 1.16 -7.60
C MET A 95 30.44 0.16 -8.54
N GLU A 96 31.68 -0.24 -8.26
CA GLU A 96 32.42 -1.24 -9.04
C GLU A 96 31.75 -2.62 -8.97
N GLN A 97 31.37 -3.05 -7.76
CA GLN A 97 30.65 -4.32 -7.55
C GLN A 97 29.26 -4.36 -8.22
N ILE A 98 28.55 -3.24 -8.30
CA ILE A 98 27.26 -3.17 -8.99
C ILE A 98 27.45 -3.28 -10.50
N LYS A 99 28.46 -2.62 -11.07
CA LYS A 99 28.75 -2.70 -12.51
C LYS A 99 29.11 -4.11 -12.93
N ASP A 100 29.89 -4.83 -12.12
CA ASP A 100 30.30 -6.21 -12.40
C ASP A 100 29.11 -7.19 -12.35
N ASN A 101 28.09 -6.93 -11.53
CA ASN A 101 26.88 -7.77 -11.45
C ASN A 101 25.85 -7.48 -12.56
N GLN A 102 25.98 -6.37 -13.28
CA GLN A 102 25.09 -6.02 -14.40
C GLN A 102 25.69 -6.33 -15.78
N ALA A 103 26.92 -6.88 -15.82
CA ALA A 103 27.62 -7.34 -17.02
C ALA A 103 27.44 -8.86 -17.22
#